data_AF-A0A4S0QQB7-F1
#
_entry.id   AF-A0A4S0QQB7-F1
#
_cell.length_a   1.000
_cell.length_b   1.000
_cell.length_c   1.000
_cell.angle_alpha   90.00
_cell.angle_beta   90.00
_cell.angle_gamma   90.00
#
_symmetry.space_group_name_H-M   'P 1'
#
loop_
_entity.id
_entity.type
_entity.pdbx_description
1 polymer ?
#
loop_
_entity_poly.entity_id
_entity_poly.type
_entity_poly.pdbx_seq_one_letter_code
_entity_poly.pdbx_strand_id
1 'polypeptide(L)'
;LRALGLGWGPTNVELRWTGRGPVVIEVNPRLPGSPAPELVQLAYGVDLVTEHIKLFIGGESNLRTRHSHTAATRILDTDRDGILDWIDGVSRAAAISGVVEVKLYVEPK
;
A
#
# COMPACT_ATOMS: atom_id res chain seq x y z
N LEU A 1 -17.40 -7.68 6.67
CA LEU A 1 -17.26 -8.66 5.57
C LEU A 1 -18.49 -9.54 5.43
N ARG A 2 -18.87 -10.37 6.42
CA ARG A 2 -20.09 -11.21 6.37
C ARG A 2 -21.37 -10.41 6.03
N ALA A 3 -21.55 -9.24 6.65
CA ALA A 3 -22.68 -8.35 6.37
C ALA A 3 -22.76 -7.86 4.91
N LEU A 4 -21.66 -7.92 4.17
CA LEU A 4 -21.57 -7.55 2.75
C LEU A 4 -21.49 -8.78 1.83
N GLY A 5 -21.63 -9.99 2.35
CA GLY A 5 -21.46 -11.23 1.57
C GLY A 5 -20.03 -11.45 1.06
N LEU A 6 -19.03 -10.73 1.58
CA LEU A 6 -17.64 -10.87 1.17
C LEU A 6 -16.95 -11.97 2.00
N GLY A 7 -16.68 -13.11 1.37
CA GLY A 7 -16.12 -14.29 2.04
C GLY A 7 -14.90 -14.91 1.36
N TRP A 8 -14.45 -14.36 0.23
CA TRP A 8 -13.34 -14.90 -0.54
C TRP A 8 -12.47 -13.77 -1.09
N GLY A 9 -11.15 -13.99 -1.07
CA GLY A 9 -10.17 -13.06 -1.61
C GLY A 9 -9.86 -11.87 -0.68
N PRO A 10 -9.00 -10.95 -1.14
CA PRO A 10 -8.59 -9.76 -0.41
C PRO A 10 -9.75 -8.78 -0.27
N THR A 11 -9.73 -7.98 0.79
CA THR A 11 -10.65 -6.86 0.95
C THR A 11 -9.92 -5.64 1.51
N ASN A 12 -9.96 -4.54 0.76
CA ASN A 12 -9.54 -3.24 1.25
C ASN A 12 -10.67 -2.60 2.03
N VAL A 13 -10.41 -2.21 3.28
CA VAL A 13 -11.41 -1.62 4.18
C VAL A 13 -10.87 -0.29 4.69
N GLU A 14 -11.59 0.79 4.40
CA GLU A 14 -11.24 2.13 4.83
C GLU A 14 -12.06 2.50 6.07
N LEU A 15 -11.36 2.92 7.11
CA LEU A 15 -11.93 3.23 8.42
C LEU A 15 -11.50 4.62 8.84
N ARG A 16 -12.41 5.34 9.50
CA ARG A 16 -12.09 6.57 10.22
C ARG A 16 -12.23 6.34 11.71
N TRP A 17 -11.19 6.65 12.48
CA TRP A 17 -11.29 6.66 13.93
C TRP A 17 -12.03 7.93 14.40
N THR A 18 -13.06 7.78 15.23
CA THR A 18 -13.86 8.88 15.78
C THR A 18 -13.91 8.81 17.31
N GLY A 19 -14.43 9.85 17.97
CA GLY A 19 -14.67 9.82 19.43
C GLY A 19 -15.64 8.72 19.90
N ARG A 20 -16.39 8.10 18.98
CA ARG A 20 -17.28 6.97 19.27
C ARG A 20 -16.71 5.62 18.81
N GLY A 21 -15.46 5.59 18.36
CA GLY A 21 -14.80 4.41 17.80
C GLY A 21 -14.65 4.43 16.26
N PRO A 22 -14.21 3.32 15.66
CA PRO A 22 -13.97 3.22 14.23
C PRO A 22 -15.28 3.19 13.44
N VAL A 23 -15.35 3.96 12.36
CA VAL A 23 -16.46 3.99 11.42
C VAL A 23 -15.97 3.53 10.05
N VAL A 24 -16.68 2.58 9.43
CA VAL A 24 -16.42 2.13 8.06
C VAL A 24 -16.79 3.23 7.08
N ILE A 25 -15.86 3.58 6.21
CA ILE A 25 -16.05 4.55 5.12
C ILE A 25 -16.31 3.81 3.82
N GLU A 26 -15.46 2.83 3.49
CA GLU A 26 -15.53 2.09 2.22
C GLU A 26 -15.06 0.63 2.41
N VAL A 27 -15.64 -0.27 1.62
CA VAL A 27 -15.23 -1.69 1.55
C VAL A 27 -15.16 -2.13 0.10
N ASN A 28 -13.99 -2.61 -0.32
CA ASN A 28 -13.71 -3.01 -1.69
C ASN A 28 -13.16 -4.44 -1.75
N PRO A 29 -13.79 -5.39 -2.47
CA PRO A 29 -13.35 -6.79 -2.56
C PRO A 29 -12.18 -6.96 -3.55
N ARG A 30 -11.09 -6.23 -3.31
CA ARG A 30 -9.84 -6.25 -4.08
C ARG A 30 -8.67 -5.92 -3.18
N LEU A 31 -7.45 -6.17 -3.67
CA LEU A 31 -6.26 -5.58 -3.05
C LEU A 31 -6.33 -4.05 -3.09
N PRO A 32 -5.80 -3.37 -2.07
CA PRO A 32 -5.61 -1.93 -2.12
C PRO A 32 -4.62 -1.56 -3.24
N GLY A 33 -4.70 -0.32 -3.72
CA GLY A 33 -3.71 0.18 -4.68
C GLY A 33 -2.32 0.32 -4.04
N SER A 34 -1.28 0.31 -4.87
CA SER A 34 0.07 0.61 -4.42
C SER A 34 0.14 2.00 -3.76
N PRO A 35 0.95 2.16 -2.69
CA PRO A 35 1.95 1.20 -2.21
C PRO A 35 1.47 0.29 -1.07
N ALA A 36 0.16 0.13 -0.83
CA ALA A 36 -0.32 -0.58 0.36
C ALA A 36 0.12 -2.07 0.41
N PRO A 37 0.04 -2.87 -0.67
CA PRO A 37 0.59 -4.24 -0.67
C PRO A 37 2.10 -4.29 -0.37
N GLU A 38 2.86 -3.36 -0.92
CA GLU A 38 4.31 -3.24 -0.74
C GLU A 38 4.66 -2.90 0.72
N LEU A 39 3.87 -2.04 1.36
CA LEU A 39 4.02 -1.74 2.79
C LEU A 39 3.78 -2.98 3.66
N VAL A 40 2.81 -3.84 3.32
CA VAL A 40 2.59 -5.11 4.03
C VAL A 40 3.79 -6.05 3.83
N GLN A 41 4.34 -6.11 2.63
CA GLN A 41 5.53 -6.92 2.36
C GLN A 41 6.76 -6.42 3.15
N LEU A 42 6.99 -5.11 3.19
CA LEU A 42 8.10 -4.52 3.94
C LEU A 42 7.93 -4.67 5.45
N ALA A 43 6.72 -4.49 5.97
CA ALA A 43 6.43 -4.57 7.40
C ALA A 43 6.40 -6.01 7.93
N TYR A 44 5.89 -6.97 7.14
CA TYR A 44 5.57 -8.31 7.63
C TYR A 44 6.20 -9.46 6.83
N GLY A 45 6.79 -9.18 5.67
CA GLY A 45 7.39 -10.19 4.81
C GLY A 45 6.37 -11.03 4.03
N VAL A 46 5.16 -10.50 3.83
CA VAL A 46 4.07 -11.15 3.10
C VAL A 46 3.82 -10.41 1.79
N ASP A 47 4.10 -11.08 0.67
CA ASP A 47 3.79 -10.57 -0.66
C ASP A 47 2.32 -10.86 -0.99
N LEU A 48 1.44 -9.91 -0.66
CA LEU A 48 0.00 -10.07 -0.85
C LEU A 48 -0.42 -10.28 -2.31
N VAL A 49 0.35 -9.77 -3.29
CA VAL A 49 0.03 -9.93 -4.71
C VAL A 49 0.29 -11.38 -5.12
N THR A 50 1.49 -11.90 -4.82
CA THR A 50 1.84 -13.29 -5.11
C THR A 50 0.90 -14.25 -4.38
N GLU A 51 0.61 -13.98 -3.10
CA GLU A 51 -0.28 -14.83 -2.31
C GLU A 51 -1.74 -14.81 -2.81
N HIS A 52 -2.22 -13.67 -3.30
CA HIS A 52 -3.54 -13.60 -3.93
C HIS A 52 -3.59 -14.36 -5.25
N ILE A 53 -2.56 -14.28 -6.08
CA ILE A 53 -2.47 -15.04 -7.35
C ILE A 53 -2.48 -16.54 -7.06
N LYS A 54 -1.68 -17.01 -6.08
CA LYS A 54 -1.69 -18.43 -5.67
C LYS A 54 -3.08 -18.88 -5.27
N LEU A 55 -3.75 -18.12 -4.41
CA LEU A 55 -5.11 -18.42 -3.99
C LEU A 55 -6.08 -18.49 -5.20
N PHE A 56 -5.96 -17.57 -6.15
CA PHE A 56 -6.82 -17.51 -7.34
C PHE A 56 -6.64 -18.72 -8.26
N ILE A 57 -5.40 -19.19 -8.46
CA ILE A 57 -5.11 -20.36 -9.32
C ILE A 57 -5.30 -21.70 -8.61
N GLY A 58 -5.85 -21.71 -7.39
CA GLY A 58 -6.09 -22.94 -6.60
C GLY A 58 -4.85 -23.49 -5.90
N GLY A 59 -3.78 -22.71 -5.80
CA GLY A 59 -2.58 -23.06 -5.03
C GLY A 59 -2.72 -22.75 -3.53
N GLU A 60 -1.75 -23.24 -2.75
CA GLU A 60 -1.66 -22.92 -1.33
C GLU A 60 -1.11 -21.51 -1.09
N SER A 61 -1.84 -20.71 -0.32
CA SER A 61 -1.38 -19.40 0.14
C SER A 61 -0.76 -19.48 1.54
N ASN A 62 0.33 -18.77 1.75
CA ASN A 62 1.03 -18.65 3.02
C ASN A 62 1.12 -17.17 3.45
N LEU A 63 0.24 -16.78 4.35
CA LEU A 63 0.18 -15.44 4.94
C LEU A 63 0.95 -15.33 6.27
N ARG A 64 1.86 -16.27 6.56
CA ARG A 64 2.66 -16.24 7.80
C ARG A 64 3.60 -15.04 7.77
N THR A 65 3.47 -14.17 8.77
CA THR A 65 4.39 -13.06 9.01
C THR A 65 5.79 -13.57 9.30
N ARG A 66 6.80 -13.01 8.63
CA ARG A 66 8.22 -13.39 8.78
C ARG A 66 8.97 -12.48 9.75
N HIS A 67 8.53 -11.23 9.84
CA HIS A 67 9.07 -10.19 10.70
C HIS A 67 7.97 -9.22 11.10
N SER A 68 8.30 -8.26 11.95
CA SER A 68 7.41 -7.19 12.38
C SER A 68 8.19 -5.89 12.44
N HIS A 69 8.17 -5.16 11.32
CA HIS A 69 8.79 -3.86 11.15
C HIS A 69 7.72 -2.78 10.96
N THR A 70 8.16 -1.53 10.95
CA THR A 70 7.32 -0.41 10.53
C THR A 70 7.68 -0.03 9.10
N ALA A 71 6.68 0.10 8.23
CA ALA A 71 6.82 0.62 6.89
C ALA A 71 5.89 1.83 6.72
N ALA A 72 6.36 2.85 6.02
CA ALA A 72 5.58 4.05 5.74
C ALA A 72 5.85 4.53 4.31
N THR A 73 4.87 5.22 3.74
CA THR A 73 5.03 5.93 2.47
C THR A 73 4.82 7.42 2.68
N ARG A 74 5.53 8.23 1.91
CA ARG A 74 5.32 9.67 1.82
C ARG A 74 5.04 10.01 0.37
N ILE A 75 3.82 10.46 0.09
CA ILE A 75 3.43 10.99 -1.20
C ILE A 75 3.74 12.48 -1.19
N LEU A 76 4.50 12.94 -2.19
CA LEU A 76 4.74 14.36 -2.41
C LEU A 76 3.70 14.84 -3.40
N ASP A 77 2.88 15.80 -2.98
CA ASP A 77 1.80 16.40 -3.77
C ASP A 77 1.97 17.91 -3.80
N THR A 78 1.41 18.57 -4.82
CA THR A 78 1.49 20.03 -4.98
C THR A 78 0.28 20.71 -4.36
N ASP A 79 0.49 21.91 -3.81
CA ASP A 79 -0.59 22.73 -3.25
C ASP A 79 -1.37 23.52 -4.33
N ARG A 80 -0.89 23.48 -5.58
CA ARG A 80 -1.37 24.28 -6.70
C ARG A 80 -1.07 23.60 -8.04
N ASP A 81 -1.75 24.09 -9.07
CA ASP A 81 -1.50 23.74 -10.46
C ASP A 81 -0.22 24.41 -11.01
N GLY A 82 0.43 23.77 -11.97
CA GLY A 82 1.62 24.30 -12.64
C GLY A 82 2.20 23.35 -13.68
N ILE A 83 3.36 23.73 -14.22
CA ILE A 83 4.16 22.89 -15.12
C ILE A 83 5.39 22.44 -14.35
N LEU A 84 5.65 21.14 -14.34
CA LEU A 84 6.85 20.57 -13.73
C LEU A 84 8.09 20.95 -14.56
N ASP A 85 8.98 21.74 -13.97
CA ASP A 85 10.21 22.22 -14.62
C ASP A 85 11.40 21.26 -14.40
N TRP A 86 11.66 20.85 -13.15
CA TRP A 86 12.71 19.86 -12.84
C TRP A 86 12.43 19.13 -11.51
N ILE A 87 13.12 18.00 -11.30
CA ILE A 87 13.12 17.23 -10.04
C ILE A 87 14.58 17.05 -9.54
N ASP A 88 14.87 17.41 -8.29
CA ASP A 88 16.19 17.22 -7.63
C ASP A 88 16.02 16.43 -6.32
N GLY A 89 17.12 15.93 -5.80
CA GLY A 89 17.18 15.30 -4.49
C GLY A 89 16.82 13.82 -4.51
N VAL A 90 16.49 13.24 -5.66
CA VAL A 90 16.14 11.81 -5.82
C VAL A 90 17.24 10.91 -5.27
N SER A 91 18.49 11.08 -5.73
CA SER A 91 19.62 10.29 -5.25
C SER A 91 19.92 10.52 -3.77
N ARG A 92 19.74 11.76 -3.29
CA ARG A 92 19.92 12.09 -1.87
C ARG A 92 18.88 11.40 -1.00
N ALA A 93 17.61 11.39 -1.42
CA ALA A 93 16.53 10.71 -0.73
C ALA A 93 16.74 9.19 -0.71
N ALA A 94 17.12 8.60 -1.86
CA ALA A 94 17.39 7.17 -1.97
C ALA A 94 18.58 6.72 -1.10
N ALA A 95 19.52 7.61 -0.79
CA ALA A 95 20.66 7.33 0.07
C ALA A 95 20.35 7.39 1.58
N ILE A 96 19.15 7.85 1.98
CA ILE A 96 18.77 7.91 3.40
C ILE A 96 18.58 6.48 3.92
N SER A 97 19.24 6.15 5.04
CA SER A 97 19.07 4.85 5.67
C SER A 97 17.60 4.57 6.01
N GLY A 98 17.10 3.41 5.57
CA GLY A 98 15.70 3.01 5.74
C GLY A 98 14.78 3.40 4.59
N VAL A 99 15.23 4.23 3.63
CA VAL A 99 14.51 4.44 2.38
C VAL A 99 14.76 3.24 1.48
N VAL A 100 13.69 2.53 1.14
CA VAL A 100 13.73 1.33 0.31
C VAL A 100 13.45 1.62 -1.17
N GLU A 101 12.68 2.67 -1.46
CA GLU A 101 12.32 3.08 -2.81
C GLU A 101 12.07 4.59 -2.85
N VAL A 102 12.50 5.22 -3.95
CA VAL A 102 12.05 6.55 -4.37
C VAL A 102 11.51 6.41 -5.79
N LYS A 103 10.23 6.72 -5.98
CA LYS A 103 9.54 6.57 -7.26
C LYS A 103 9.01 7.90 -7.76
N LEU A 104 9.36 8.23 -9.00
CA LEU A 104 8.79 9.36 -9.72
C LEU A 104 7.62 8.86 -10.56
N TYR A 105 6.49 9.55 -10.49
CA TYR A 105 5.28 9.25 -11.26
C TYR A 105 5.08 10.23 -12.42
N VAL A 106 5.86 11.30 -12.44
CA VAL A 106 5.83 12.38 -13.44
C VAL A 106 7.26 12.78 -13.75
N GLU A 107 7.47 13.28 -14.96
CA GLU A 107 8.76 13.77 -15.44
C GLU A 107 8.56 15.18 -16.02
N PRO A 108 9.58 16.05 -15.96
CA PRO A 108 9.57 17.30 -16.71
C PRO A 108 9.34 17.05 -18.21
N LYS A 109 8.73 18.02 -18.90
CA LYS A 109 8.54 17.95 -20.35
C LYS A 109 9.84 18.15 -21.13
#